data_AF-A0A2V9R0L8-F1
#
_entry.id   AF-A0A2V9R0L8-F1
#
_cell.length_a   1.000
_cell.length_b   1.000
_cell.length_c   1.000
_cell.angle_alpha   90.00
_cell.angle_beta   90.00
_cell.angle_gamma   90.00
#
_symmetry.space_group_name_H-M   'P 1'
#
loop_
_entity.id
_entity.type
_entity.pdbx_description
1 polymer ?
#
loop_
_entity_poly.entity_id
_entity_poly.type
_entity_poly.pdbx_seq_one_letter_code
_entity_poly.pdbx_strand_id
1 'polypeptide(L)'
;MTAHSASFPAPHHAWRDLYLQALFETDKSKICVRISEAERALLSREHELFAGIPDPAEREGVNTALHALSALRTCLSTSSRARAA
;
A
#
# COMPACT_ATOMS: atom_id res chain seq x y z
N MET A 1 35.03 22.00 12.08
CA MET A 1 33.90 22.15 11.14
C MET A 1 33.37 20.75 10.85
N THR A 2 32.35 20.31 11.58
CA THR A 2 31.73 18.99 11.38
C THR A 2 30.61 19.13 10.37
N ALA A 3 30.79 18.54 9.19
CA ALA A 3 29.77 18.48 8.15
C ALA A 3 28.55 17.75 8.71
N HIS A 4 27.39 18.40 8.69
CA HIS A 4 26.11 17.73 8.85
C HIS A 4 25.96 16.81 7.65
N SER A 5 26.17 15.52 7.85
CA SER A 5 25.66 14.51 6.92
C SER A 5 24.17 14.74 6.86
N ALA A 6 23.70 15.33 5.75
CA ALA A 6 22.30 15.35 5.41
C ALA A 6 21.87 13.88 5.39
N SER A 7 21.18 13.46 6.46
CA SER A 7 20.42 12.23 6.43
C SER A 7 19.35 12.47 5.38
N PHE A 8 19.63 12.08 4.14
CA PHE A 8 18.57 11.84 3.18
C PHE A 8 17.56 10.96 3.91
N PRO A 9 16.28 11.34 4.03
CA PRO A 9 15.32 10.38 4.51
C PRO A 9 15.51 9.18 3.59
N ALA A 10 15.81 8.00 4.17
CA ALA A 10 15.71 6.77 3.40
C ALA A 10 14.32 6.79 2.72
N PRO A 11 14.09 6.07 1.61
CA PRO A 11 12.76 5.96 1.03
C PRO A 11 11.85 5.24 2.03
N HIS A 12 11.45 5.94 3.08
CA HIS A 12 10.69 5.49 4.21
C HIS A 12 9.28 5.39 3.66
N HIS A 13 9.02 4.22 3.09
CA HIS A 13 7.70 3.63 3.00
C HIS A 13 6.78 4.29 1.98
N ALA A 14 7.25 4.46 0.75
CA ALA A 14 6.39 4.83 -0.39
C ALA A 14 5.12 3.93 -0.47
N TRP A 15 5.23 2.66 -0.07
CA TRP A 15 4.09 1.76 0.03
C TRP A 15 3.05 2.18 1.08
N ARG A 16 3.46 2.75 2.23
CA ARG A 16 2.54 3.24 3.29
C ARG A 16 1.74 4.42 2.79
N ASP A 17 2.39 5.37 2.11
CA ASP A 17 1.70 6.53 1.54
C ASP A 17 0.71 6.12 0.45
N LEU A 18 1.11 5.22 -0.44
CA LEU A 18 0.22 4.69 -1.48
C LEU A 18 -0.95 3.91 -0.88
N TYR A 19 -0.70 3.12 0.17
CA TYR A 19 -1.74 2.41 0.92
C TYR A 19 -2.76 3.37 1.54
N LEU A 20 -2.30 4.42 2.24
CA LEU A 20 -3.19 5.42 2.84
C LEU A 20 -3.95 6.19 1.77
N GLN A 21 -3.31 6.55 0.65
CA GLN A 21 -3.98 7.17 -0.48
C GLN A 21 -5.09 6.27 -1.06
N ALA A 22 -4.88 4.94 -1.12
CA ALA A 22 -5.90 4.01 -1.57
C ALA A 22 -7.08 3.89 -0.59
N LEU A 23 -6.81 3.84 0.73
CA LEU A 23 -7.85 3.74 1.76
C LEU A 23 -8.73 5.00 1.84
N PHE A 24 -8.12 6.18 1.67
CA PHE A 24 -8.80 7.47 1.81
C PHE A 24 -9.14 8.13 0.48
N GLU A 25 -9.03 7.42 -0.66
CA GLU A 25 -9.48 7.93 -1.95
C GLU A 25 -11.00 8.07 -1.95
N THR A 26 -11.47 9.29 -2.23
CA THR A 26 -12.90 9.64 -2.26
C THR A 26 -13.44 9.73 -3.68
N ASP A 27 -12.55 9.91 -4.66
CA ASP A 27 -12.89 9.93 -6.07
C ASP A 27 -13.09 8.50 -6.59
N LYS A 28 -14.35 8.15 -6.84
CA LYS A 28 -14.75 6.83 -7.35
C LYS A 28 -14.14 6.48 -8.71
N SER A 29 -13.72 7.48 -9.50
CA SER A 29 -13.03 7.23 -10.76
C SER A 29 -11.57 6.83 -10.56
N LYS A 30 -10.97 7.17 -9.42
CA LYS A 30 -9.55 6.93 -9.09
C LYS A 30 -9.32 5.78 -8.13
N ILE A 31 -10.31 5.43 -7.30
CA ILE A 31 -10.14 4.42 -6.25
C ILE A 31 -9.57 3.08 -6.77
N CYS A 32 -10.01 2.59 -7.92
CA CYS A 32 -9.47 1.37 -8.51
C CYS A 32 -7.99 1.48 -8.90
N VAL A 33 -7.59 2.66 -9.41
CA VAL A 33 -6.19 2.93 -9.79
C VAL A 33 -5.33 3.03 -8.54
N ARG A 34 -5.75 3.77 -7.50
CA ARG A 34 -5.01 3.89 -6.24
C ARG A 34 -4.80 2.55 -5.55
N ILE A 35 -5.83 1.70 -5.51
CA ILE A 35 -5.72 0.34 -4.98
C ILE A 35 -4.64 -0.44 -5.74
N SER A 36 -4.62 -0.35 -7.08
CA SER A 36 -3.63 -1.05 -7.92
C SER A 36 -2.20 -0.54 -7.71
N GLU A 37 -2.02 0.76 -7.56
CA GLU A 37 -0.70 1.37 -7.26
C GLU A 37 -0.19 0.93 -5.89
N ALA A 38 -1.06 0.92 -4.87
CA ALA A 38 -0.74 0.48 -3.53
C ALA A 38 -0.39 -1.01 -3.48
N GLU A 39 -1.17 -1.88 -4.14
CA GLU A 39 -0.88 -3.32 -4.25
C GLU A 39 0.49 -3.58 -4.87
N ARG A 40 0.83 -2.87 -5.97
CA ARG A 40 2.14 -3.01 -6.61
C ARG A 40 3.29 -2.62 -5.68
N ALA A 41 3.14 -1.53 -4.95
CA ALA A 41 4.16 -1.08 -4.00
C ALA A 41 4.31 -2.05 -2.82
N LEU A 42 3.20 -2.58 -2.30
CA LEU A 42 3.20 -3.57 -1.22
C LEU A 42 3.82 -4.90 -1.66
N LEU A 43 3.51 -5.41 -2.85
CA LEU A 43 4.13 -6.64 -3.39
C LEU A 43 5.64 -6.46 -3.61
N SER A 44 6.06 -5.29 -4.11
CA SER A 44 7.49 -4.97 -4.20
C SER A 44 8.16 -5.03 -2.82
N ARG A 45 7.52 -4.43 -1.81
CA ARG A 45 8.06 -4.43 -0.44
C ARG A 45 8.07 -5.84 0.16
N GLU A 46 7.03 -6.63 -0.06
CA GLU A 46 6.96 -8.01 0.39
C GLU A 46 8.15 -8.82 -0.16
N HIS A 47 8.43 -8.71 -1.46
CA HIS A 47 9.59 -9.35 -2.08
C HIS A 47 10.93 -8.88 -1.48
N GLU A 48 11.11 -7.58 -1.25
CA GLU A 48 12.31 -7.05 -0.58
C GLU A 48 12.49 -7.64 0.82
N LEU A 49 11.40 -7.74 1.59
CA LEU A 49 11.42 -8.33 2.93
C LEU A 49 11.73 -9.83 2.90
N PHE A 50 11.35 -10.56 1.85
CA PHE A 50 11.74 -11.96 1.66
C PHE A 50 13.23 -12.13 1.31
N ALA A 51 13.84 -11.17 0.61
CA ALA A 51 15.25 -11.25 0.20
C ALA A 51 16.24 -10.82 1.30
N GLY A 52 15.80 -10.02 2.28
CA GLY A 52 16.63 -9.49 3.37
C GLY A 52 16.45 -10.20 4.71
N ILE A 53 17.08 -9.66 5.76
CA ILE A 53 16.78 -10.02 7.14
C ILE A 53 15.39 -9.45 7.47
N PRO A 54 14.39 -10.29 7.76
CA PRO A 54 13.03 -9.80 7.95
C PRO A 54 12.89 -8.97 9.23
N ASP A 55 12.24 -7.82 9.15
CA ASP A 55 11.48 -7.28 10.27
C ASP A 55 10.11 -8.00 10.30
N PRO A 56 9.84 -8.87 11.29
CA PRO A 56 8.57 -9.60 11.35
C PRO A 56 7.36 -8.67 11.47
N ALA A 57 7.50 -7.53 12.15
CA ALA A 57 6.41 -6.58 12.32
C ALA A 57 6.09 -5.86 11.01
N GLU A 58 7.11 -5.46 10.25
CA GLU A 58 6.88 -4.86 8.93
C GLU A 58 6.28 -5.88 7.94
N ARG A 59 6.74 -7.13 7.97
CA ARG A 59 6.18 -8.21 7.14
C ARG A 59 4.69 -8.42 7.40
N GLU A 60 4.31 -8.53 8.66
CA GLU A 60 2.90 -8.68 9.05
C GLU A 60 2.08 -7.46 8.62
N GLY A 61 2.62 -6.25 8.79
CA GLY A 61 1.98 -5.02 8.34
C GLY A 61 1.75 -4.96 6.82
N VAL A 62 2.73 -5.38 6.02
CA VAL A 62 2.61 -5.45 4.55
C VAL A 62 1.56 -6.48 4.13
N ASN A 63 1.57 -7.67 4.75
CA ASN A 63 0.61 -8.72 4.44
C ASN A 63 -0.83 -8.31 4.83
N THR A 64 -1.01 -7.74 6.02
CA THR A 64 -2.29 -7.17 6.47
C THR A 64 -2.81 -6.10 5.50
N ALA A 65 -1.93 -5.21 5.02
CA ALA A 65 -2.30 -4.17 4.07
C ALA A 65 -2.76 -4.75 2.72
N LEU A 66 -2.10 -5.78 2.19
CA LEU A 66 -2.52 -6.48 0.98
C LEU A 66 -3.91 -7.10 1.13
N HIS A 67 -4.18 -7.76 2.26
CA HIS A 67 -5.50 -8.31 2.56
C HIS A 67 -6.58 -7.23 2.66
N ALA A 68 -6.28 -6.10 3.32
CA ALA A 68 -7.21 -4.97 3.42
C ALA A 68 -7.58 -4.39 2.04
N LEU A 69 -6.60 -4.22 1.15
CA LEU A 69 -6.85 -3.73 -0.22
C LEU A 69 -7.67 -4.71 -1.06
N SER A 70 -7.41 -6.02 -0.94
CA SER A 70 -8.19 -7.06 -1.61
C SER A 70 -9.65 -7.07 -1.13
N ALA A 71 -9.87 -6.93 0.18
CA ALA A 71 -11.21 -6.78 0.75
C ALA A 71 -11.91 -5.52 0.24
N LEU A 72 -11.22 -4.38 0.24
CA LEU A 72 -11.75 -3.11 -0.28
C LEU A 72 -12.18 -3.24 -1.74
N ARG A 73 -11.34 -3.80 -2.62
CA ARG A 73 -11.69 -4.03 -4.03
C ARG A 73 -12.92 -4.91 -4.18
N THR A 74 -13.02 -5.97 -3.37
CA THR A 74 -14.18 -6.86 -3.37
C THR A 74 -15.45 -6.11 -2.98
N CYS A 75 -15.43 -5.31 -1.92
CA CYS A 75 -16.56 -4.48 -1.50
C CYS A 75 -17.00 -3.46 -2.56
N LEU A 76 -16.05 -2.88 -3.29
CA LEU A 76 -16.36 -1.95 -4.39
C LEU A 76 -17.01 -2.66 -5.58
N SER A 77 -16.55 -3.88 -5.90
CA SER A 77 -17.12 -4.71 -6.97
C SER A 77 -18.52 -5.25 -6.64
N THR A 78 -18.80 -5.54 -5.37
CA THR A 78 -20.13 -5.97 -4.94
C THR A 78 -21.11 -4.80 -4.93
N SER A 79 -20.65 -3.62 -4.52
CA SER A 79 -21.44 -2.38 -4.50
C SER A 79 -21.82 -1.90 -5.91
N SER A 80 -20.96 -2.11 -6.92
CA SER A 80 -21.30 -1.76 -8.30
C SER A 80 -22.40 -2.68 -8.86
N ARG A 81 -22.34 -3.98 -8.57
CA ARG A 81 -23.39 -4.94 -8.99
C ARG A 81 -24.74 -4.66 -8.34
N ALA A 82 -24.75 -4.34 -7.04
CA ALA A 82 -25.99 -4.03 -6.32
C ALA A 82 -26.69 -2.76 -6.81
N ARG A 83 -25.97 -1.82 -7.45
CA ARG A 83 -26.55 -0.61 -8.05
C ARG A 83 -27.07 -0.80 -9.48
N ALA A 84 -26.73 -1.91 -10.12
CA ALA A 84 -27.09 -2.19 -11.51
C ALA A 84 -28.26 -3.19 -11.67
N ALA A 85 -28.76 -3.72 -10.56
CA ALA A 85 -29.94 -4.59 -10.46
C ALA A 85 -31.14 -3.81 -9.95
#